data_AF-A0A3B9VGN3-F1
#
_entry.id   AF-A0A3B9VGN3-F1
#
_cell.length_a   1.000
_cell.length_b   1.000
_cell.length_c   1.000
_cell.angle_alpha   90.00
_cell.angle_beta   90.00
_cell.angle_gamma   90.00
#
_symmetry.space_group_name_H-M   'P 1'
#
loop_
_entity.id
_entity.type
_entity.pdbx_description
1 polymer ?
#
loop_
_entity_poly.entity_id
_entity_poly.type
_entity_poly.pdbx_seq_one_letter_code
_entity_poly.pdbx_strand_id
1 'polypeptide(L)'
;MELDKRQQEQLPDTQISCNDSIDEFISGHDWRINENANAGYSKASLVNNLAGKVAANYWLDKIYTPEEGNAHRDGDYHIHDLGGIAGYCAGWSLRVLLDEGFNGVEGRVSSRPPKHFREALGQMANFLGILQAEWEGAQAFSSFDTYLAPYVFKDQLDYTEIKKAVRQFVYNLNVPSRWGQSPFTNITLDIKVPEDLAKNYPTANAEHLFKDLEDEALLEKAREKDFTIVKLADMSYQHFEDEMAMIVKAYYDVMTEGDAAGNPFTFPIPTVNITPDFEWDSEVSNAIFENTAKYGCSYFQNFLGSQYKYDENGNKVEDEEAYKPNAVRSMCCRLQLDLRELLKRGGGLFGSAEMTGSIGVVTINMARLGYTCKDNKAKLLNELCHLMDLSSSTLEKKRRFVQDMYDRGLYPYTARYLHHFRNHFSTIGVNGMNEMLLNFSNGKMDIASKEGEDLAIEILDFMRERMKAYQEKTGNLYNLEATPAEGTTYRFAKADRKQFGSAIIQAGKGDNIYYTNSSQLPSYYTDDPFEALDKQDRLQTKYTGGTVLHLYMSEKLSSGEAAKKLVK
;
A
#
# COMPACT_ATOMS: atom_id res chain seq x y z
N MET A 1 29.83 11.57 -0.57
CA MET A 1 30.22 11.38 -1.99
C MET A 1 31.62 10.78 -2.10
N GLU A 2 31.74 9.48 -1.86
CA GLU A 2 32.83 8.64 -2.35
C GLU A 2 32.19 7.27 -2.68
N LEU A 3 31.42 7.24 -3.77
CA LEU A 3 31.12 5.98 -4.44
C LEU A 3 32.48 5.41 -4.83
N ASP A 4 32.77 4.19 -4.41
CA ASP A 4 34.03 3.50 -4.66
C ASP A 4 34.40 3.60 -6.15
N LYS A 5 35.31 4.51 -6.48
CA LYS A 5 35.69 4.86 -7.87
C LYS A 5 36.53 3.76 -8.53
N ARG A 6 36.72 2.62 -7.88
CA ARG A 6 37.59 1.56 -8.38
C ARG A 6 36.73 0.48 -9.03
N GLN A 7 36.70 0.54 -10.36
CA GLN A 7 36.20 -0.47 -11.31
C GLN A 7 34.69 -0.50 -11.59
N GLN A 8 34.14 0.61 -12.09
CA GLN A 8 33.05 0.51 -13.07
C GLN A 8 33.62 0.98 -14.42
N GLU A 9 33.79 0.06 -15.37
CA GLU A 9 33.83 0.45 -16.79
C GLU A 9 32.53 1.21 -17.05
N GLN A 10 32.62 2.53 -17.25
CA GLN A 10 31.44 3.33 -17.56
C GLN A 10 30.89 2.86 -18.89
N LEU A 11 29.80 2.10 -18.85
CA LEU A 11 28.96 1.91 -20.03
C LEU A 11 28.60 3.29 -20.60
N PRO A 12 28.55 3.44 -21.92
CA PRO A 12 28.14 4.70 -22.52
C PRO A 12 26.73 5.08 -22.04
N ASP A 13 26.52 6.35 -21.69
CA ASP A 13 25.23 6.88 -21.27
C ASP A 13 24.13 6.52 -22.29
N THR A 14 22.98 6.03 -21.80
CA THR A 14 21.83 5.75 -22.66
C THR A 14 21.40 7.03 -23.38
N GLN A 15 21.38 7.00 -24.71
CA GLN A 15 20.92 8.11 -25.53
C GLN A 15 19.39 8.14 -25.55
N ILE A 16 18.80 9.26 -25.10
CA ILE A 16 17.35 9.49 -25.15
C ILE A 16 17.08 10.55 -26.22
N SER A 17 16.34 10.17 -27.26
CA SER A 17 15.89 11.11 -28.31
C SER A 17 14.69 11.92 -27.82
N CYS A 18 14.82 13.25 -27.80
CA CYS A 18 13.72 14.15 -27.45
C CYS A 18 12.56 14.05 -28.45
N ASN A 19 12.87 13.95 -29.74
CA ASN A 19 11.86 13.87 -30.79
C ASN A 19 11.07 12.56 -30.67
N ASP A 20 11.76 11.42 -30.61
CA ASP A 20 11.08 10.12 -30.52
C ASP A 20 10.26 10.02 -29.24
N SER A 21 10.77 10.51 -28.10
CA SER A 21 10.04 10.45 -26.84
C SER A 21 8.75 11.28 -26.85
N ILE A 22 8.75 12.43 -27.53
CA ILE A 22 7.55 13.26 -27.68
C ILE A 22 6.60 12.65 -28.72
N ASP A 23 7.11 12.24 -29.87
CA ASP A 23 6.33 11.69 -30.96
C ASP A 23 5.65 10.36 -30.56
N GLU A 24 6.37 9.46 -29.88
CA GLU A 24 5.83 8.20 -29.34
C GLU A 24 4.65 8.44 -28.38
N PHE A 25 4.75 9.46 -27.53
CA PHE A 25 3.68 9.79 -26.58
C PHE A 25 2.47 10.38 -27.30
N ILE A 26 2.69 11.38 -28.18
CA ILE A 26 1.62 12.05 -28.93
C ILE A 26 0.90 11.07 -29.86
N SER A 27 1.62 10.10 -30.42
CA SER A 27 1.04 9.06 -31.28
C SER A 27 0.39 7.90 -30.51
N GLY A 28 0.51 7.86 -29.18
CA GLY A 28 -0.03 6.77 -28.35
C GLY A 28 0.68 5.42 -28.51
N HIS A 29 1.93 5.41 -28.99
CA HIS A 29 2.69 4.18 -29.24
C HIS A 29 3.60 3.76 -28.08
N ASP A 30 3.81 4.63 -27.08
CA ASP A 30 4.59 4.27 -25.88
C ASP A 30 3.77 3.37 -24.94
N TRP A 31 4.23 2.15 -24.70
CA TRP A 31 3.59 1.23 -23.76
C TRP A 31 3.56 1.77 -22.32
N ARG A 32 4.50 2.65 -21.94
CA ARG A 32 4.54 3.28 -20.60
C ARG A 32 3.34 4.17 -20.33
N ILE A 33 2.62 4.61 -21.37
CA ILE A 33 1.33 5.31 -21.20
C ILE A 33 0.36 4.45 -20.40
N ASN A 34 0.45 3.13 -20.51
CA ASN A 34 -0.40 2.17 -19.81
C ASN A 34 0.26 1.56 -18.56
N GLU A 35 1.45 2.03 -18.14
CA GLU A 35 2.15 1.51 -16.94
C GLU A 35 1.44 1.94 -15.65
N ASN A 36 0.82 3.12 -15.65
CA ASN A 36 0.04 3.65 -14.55
C ASN A 36 -1.43 3.80 -14.97
N ALA A 37 -2.30 2.95 -14.45
CA ALA A 37 -3.72 2.92 -14.80
C ALA A 37 -4.48 4.21 -14.46
N ASN A 38 -3.94 5.03 -13.56
CA ASN A 38 -4.54 6.31 -13.16
C ASN A 38 -4.10 7.48 -14.06
N ALA A 39 -3.14 7.28 -14.97
CA ALA A 39 -2.65 8.31 -15.88
C ALA A 39 -3.37 8.23 -17.24
N GLY A 40 -3.95 9.34 -17.70
CA GLY A 40 -4.58 9.45 -19.02
C GLY A 40 -3.72 10.20 -20.04
N TYR A 41 -4.11 10.21 -21.31
CA TYR A 41 -3.47 11.06 -22.33
C TYR A 41 -3.71 12.55 -22.02
N SER A 42 -2.66 13.25 -21.58
CA SER A 42 -2.74 14.66 -21.22
C SER A 42 -1.36 15.33 -21.30
N LYS A 43 -1.35 16.68 -21.31
CA LYS A 43 -0.09 17.45 -21.22
C LYS A 43 0.69 17.11 -19.94
N ALA A 44 0.00 16.92 -18.82
CA ALA A 44 0.67 16.63 -17.55
C ALA A 44 1.31 15.23 -17.58
N SER A 45 0.60 14.25 -18.13
CA SER A 45 1.12 12.90 -18.33
C SER A 45 2.31 12.85 -19.29
N LEU A 46 2.33 13.69 -20.34
CA LEU A 46 3.49 13.85 -21.22
C LEU A 46 4.72 14.33 -20.43
N VAL A 47 4.57 15.36 -19.60
CA VAL A 47 5.69 15.89 -18.79
C VAL A 47 6.23 14.80 -17.85
N ASN A 48 5.34 14.05 -17.20
CA ASN A 48 5.74 12.98 -16.29
C ASN A 48 6.42 11.81 -17.03
N ASN A 49 5.90 11.42 -18.21
CA ASN A 49 6.50 10.36 -19.03
C ASN A 49 7.93 10.73 -19.45
N LEU A 50 8.14 11.98 -19.92
CA LEU A 50 9.46 12.46 -20.31
C LEU A 50 10.43 12.50 -19.11
N ALA A 51 9.99 13.07 -17.99
CA ALA A 51 10.80 13.12 -16.76
C ALA A 51 11.15 11.70 -16.27
N GLY A 52 10.17 10.80 -16.29
CA GLY A 52 10.33 9.41 -15.87
C GLY A 52 11.30 8.63 -16.75
N LYS A 53 11.27 8.84 -18.08
CA LYS A 53 12.24 8.22 -19.01
C LYS A 53 13.68 8.64 -18.70
N VAL A 54 13.89 9.91 -18.36
CA VAL A 54 15.21 10.43 -17.97
C VAL A 54 15.65 9.87 -16.61
N ALA A 55 14.79 9.95 -15.61
CA ALA A 55 15.08 9.44 -14.26
C ALA A 55 15.39 7.94 -14.27
N ALA A 56 14.63 7.14 -15.03
CA ALA A 56 14.82 5.71 -15.09
C ALA A 56 16.17 5.31 -15.66
N ASN A 57 16.62 5.98 -16.73
CA ASN A 57 17.95 5.69 -17.28
C ASN A 57 19.06 6.23 -16.38
N TYR A 58 18.85 7.34 -15.66
CA TYR A 58 19.81 7.78 -14.64
C TYR A 58 19.99 6.70 -13.55
N TRP A 59 18.91 6.10 -13.05
CA TRP A 59 19.01 4.97 -12.11
C TRP A 59 19.81 3.80 -12.69
N LEU A 60 19.42 3.33 -13.88
CA LEU A 60 19.98 2.12 -14.51
C LEU A 60 21.43 2.29 -14.94
N ASP A 61 21.83 3.48 -15.39
CA ASP A 61 23.16 3.72 -15.94
C ASP A 61 24.15 4.24 -14.88
N LYS A 62 23.65 5.01 -13.89
CA LYS A 62 24.51 5.69 -12.90
C LYS A 62 24.53 5.06 -11.52
N ILE A 63 23.37 4.60 -11.05
CA ILE A 63 23.22 4.15 -9.66
C ILE A 63 23.37 2.63 -9.56
N TYR A 64 22.75 1.91 -10.48
CA TYR A 64 22.83 0.46 -10.54
C TYR A 64 24.03 -0.01 -11.36
N THR A 65 24.45 -1.24 -11.10
CA THR A 65 25.50 -1.91 -11.88
C THR A 65 24.94 -2.36 -13.22
N PRO A 66 25.82 -2.60 -14.22
CA PRO A 66 25.42 -3.17 -15.50
C PRO A 66 24.54 -4.42 -15.39
N GLU A 67 24.88 -5.33 -14.49
CA GLU A 67 24.13 -6.58 -14.27
C GLU A 67 22.72 -6.31 -13.74
N GLU A 68 22.59 -5.47 -12.72
CA GLU A 68 21.30 -5.06 -12.17
C GLU A 68 20.44 -4.32 -13.21
N GLY A 69 21.05 -3.43 -14.00
CA GLY A 69 20.37 -2.69 -15.04
C GLY A 69 19.89 -3.59 -16.19
N ASN A 70 20.72 -4.54 -16.61
CA ASN A 70 20.40 -5.49 -17.66
C ASN A 70 19.30 -6.47 -17.23
N ALA A 71 19.38 -7.02 -16.01
CA ALA A 71 18.31 -7.89 -15.48
C ALA A 71 16.94 -7.18 -15.51
N HIS A 72 16.90 -5.86 -15.31
CA HIS A 72 15.67 -5.06 -15.43
C HIS A 72 15.29 -4.98 -16.90
N ARG A 73 16.18 -4.47 -17.77
CA ARG A 73 15.93 -4.22 -19.19
C ARG A 73 15.51 -5.49 -19.94
N ASP A 74 16.12 -6.62 -19.62
CA ASP A 74 15.86 -7.92 -20.23
C ASP A 74 14.61 -8.60 -19.68
N GLY A 75 14.12 -8.18 -18.50
CA GLY A 75 12.89 -8.68 -17.89
C GLY A 75 13.07 -9.91 -17.01
N ASP A 76 14.26 -10.14 -16.46
CA ASP A 76 14.50 -11.17 -15.44
C ASP A 76 13.87 -10.77 -14.09
N TYR A 77 13.91 -9.47 -13.80
CA TYR A 77 13.15 -8.85 -12.73
C TYR A 77 12.65 -7.45 -13.17
N HIS A 78 11.88 -6.79 -12.32
CA HIS A 78 11.40 -5.45 -12.55
C HIS A 78 11.65 -4.61 -11.30
N ILE A 79 12.26 -3.44 -11.49
CA ILE A 79 12.52 -2.47 -10.43
C ILE A 79 11.43 -1.43 -10.59
N HIS A 80 10.56 -1.32 -9.60
CA HIS A 80 9.39 -0.44 -9.68
C HIS A 80 9.78 1.02 -9.44
N ASP A 81 8.99 1.92 -10.03
CA ASP A 81 9.03 3.36 -9.82
C ASP A 81 10.40 3.99 -10.06
N LEU A 82 11.01 3.61 -11.18
CA LEU A 82 12.23 4.26 -11.68
C LEU A 82 11.96 5.66 -12.25
N GLY A 83 10.69 6.05 -12.42
CA GLY A 83 10.30 7.36 -12.95
C GLY A 83 10.64 8.53 -12.02
N GLY A 84 10.79 8.26 -10.73
CA GLY A 84 11.15 9.26 -9.73
C GLY A 84 12.53 9.07 -9.14
N ILE A 85 13.09 10.18 -8.67
CA ILE A 85 14.27 10.21 -7.82
C ILE A 85 13.77 10.26 -6.37
N ALA A 86 13.11 9.19 -5.91
CA ALA A 86 12.43 9.14 -4.61
C ALA A 86 12.28 7.71 -4.07
N GLY A 87 11.79 7.59 -2.84
CA GLY A 87 11.33 6.32 -2.25
C GLY A 87 10.01 5.85 -2.88
N TYR A 88 9.56 4.64 -2.55
CA TYR A 88 8.31 4.11 -3.10
C TYR A 88 7.09 4.68 -2.38
N CYS A 89 6.71 4.15 -1.22
CA CYS A 89 5.49 4.56 -0.52
C CYS A 89 5.77 4.91 0.94
N ALA A 90 4.85 5.68 1.53
CA ALA A 90 4.92 6.09 2.92
C ALA A 90 3.52 6.26 3.51
N GLY A 91 3.32 5.75 4.71
CA GLY A 91 2.23 6.17 5.58
C GLY A 91 2.73 7.13 6.66
N TRP A 92 1.80 7.97 7.10
CA TRP A 92 2.09 9.17 7.89
C TRP A 92 1.30 9.18 9.19
N SER A 93 1.89 9.76 10.23
CA SER A 93 1.19 9.96 11.50
C SER A 93 0.20 11.11 11.36
N LEU A 94 -1.09 10.77 11.28
CA LEU A 94 -2.16 11.75 11.32
C LEU A 94 -2.10 12.53 12.64
N ARG A 95 -1.76 11.87 13.75
CA ARG A 95 -1.55 12.52 15.04
C ARG A 95 -0.52 13.64 14.97
N VAL A 96 0.65 13.41 14.36
CA VAL A 96 1.69 14.45 14.23
C VAL A 96 1.17 15.63 13.41
N LEU A 97 0.46 15.37 12.30
CA LEU A 97 -0.12 16.44 11.49
C LEU A 97 -1.17 17.25 12.28
N LEU A 98 -2.02 16.59 13.06
CA LEU A 98 -3.05 17.25 13.87
C LEU A 98 -2.46 17.98 15.08
N ASP A 99 -1.40 17.45 15.68
CA ASP A 99 -0.74 18.04 16.84
C ASP A 99 0.14 19.23 16.47
N GLU A 100 0.88 19.14 15.38
CA GLU A 100 1.90 20.13 15.02
C GLU A 100 1.44 21.06 13.90
N GLY A 101 0.48 20.64 13.06
CA GLY A 101 0.04 21.35 11.87
C GLY A 101 0.98 21.19 10.68
N PHE A 102 0.51 21.58 9.48
CA PHE A 102 1.29 21.45 8.26
C PHE A 102 2.29 22.62 8.06
N ASN A 103 3.48 22.53 8.66
CA ASN A 103 4.49 23.59 8.69
C ASN A 103 5.93 23.08 8.55
N GLY A 104 6.91 23.94 8.86
CA GLY A 104 8.29 23.55 9.16
C GLY A 104 9.22 23.46 7.96
N VAL A 105 8.77 23.87 6.78
CA VAL A 105 9.60 23.96 5.57
C VAL A 105 9.93 25.43 5.27
N GLU A 106 11.22 25.75 5.20
CA GLU A 106 11.71 27.10 4.98
C GLU A 106 11.23 27.68 3.64
N GLY A 107 10.83 28.95 3.64
CA GLY A 107 10.34 29.65 2.44
C GLY A 107 8.98 29.16 1.92
N ARG A 108 8.30 28.27 2.66
CA ARG A 108 6.95 27.77 2.33
C ARG A 108 5.92 28.24 3.34
N VAL A 109 4.66 28.30 2.90
CA VAL A 109 3.53 28.60 3.78
C VAL A 109 3.45 27.51 4.84
N SER A 110 3.22 27.93 6.09
CA SER A 110 3.11 27.05 7.25
C SER A 110 1.74 27.23 7.90
N SER A 111 1.14 26.12 8.30
CA SER A 111 -0.12 26.06 9.05
C SER A 111 0.14 25.75 10.53
N ARG A 112 -0.70 26.31 11.40
CA ARG A 112 -0.81 25.89 12.79
C ARG A 112 -1.60 24.58 12.88
N PRO A 113 -1.55 23.87 14.02
CA PRO A 113 -2.45 22.74 14.27
C PRO A 113 -3.90 23.12 13.96
N PRO A 114 -4.65 22.29 13.23
CA PRO A 114 -6.06 22.56 12.96
C PRO A 114 -6.84 22.61 14.28
N LYS A 115 -7.79 23.55 14.38
CA LYS A 115 -8.68 23.66 15.55
C LYS A 115 -10.09 23.16 15.26
N HIS A 116 -10.42 22.97 13.98
CA HIS A 116 -11.76 22.59 13.53
C HIS A 116 -11.71 21.40 12.56
N PHE A 117 -12.78 20.61 12.50
CA PHE A 117 -12.86 19.39 11.68
C PHE A 117 -12.57 19.66 10.19
N ARG A 118 -13.12 20.76 9.65
CA ARG A 118 -12.86 21.18 8.25
C ARG A 118 -11.40 21.59 8.02
N GLU A 119 -10.77 22.23 9.00
CA GLU A 119 -9.36 22.60 8.90
C GLU A 119 -8.46 21.37 8.91
N ALA A 120 -8.79 20.37 9.74
CA ALA A 120 -8.07 19.10 9.79
C ALA A 120 -8.10 18.39 8.42
N LEU A 121 -9.30 18.19 7.86
CA LEU A 121 -9.46 17.59 6.53
C LEU A 121 -8.76 18.41 5.42
N GLY A 122 -8.82 19.73 5.49
CA GLY A 122 -8.12 20.61 4.55
C GLY A 122 -6.60 20.47 4.60
N GLN A 123 -6.04 20.40 5.81
CA GLN A 123 -4.61 20.17 6.00
C GLN A 123 -4.20 18.77 5.54
N MET A 124 -5.01 17.74 5.79
CA MET A 124 -4.77 16.37 5.31
C MET A 124 -4.73 16.30 3.78
N ALA A 125 -5.69 16.93 3.09
CA ALA A 125 -5.71 16.94 1.62
C ALA A 125 -4.47 17.63 1.04
N ASN A 126 -4.07 18.77 1.61
CA ASN A 126 -2.85 19.47 1.20
C ASN A 126 -1.59 18.65 1.48
N PHE A 127 -1.54 18.01 2.64
CA PHE A 127 -0.42 17.15 3.05
C PHE A 127 -0.23 16.00 2.06
N LEU A 128 -1.28 15.20 1.81
CA LEU A 128 -1.23 14.06 0.90
C LEU A 128 -0.89 14.50 -0.53
N GLY A 129 -1.47 15.61 -0.99
CA GLY A 129 -1.20 16.16 -2.32
C GLY A 129 0.24 16.63 -2.52
N ILE A 130 0.88 17.21 -1.49
CA ILE A 130 2.29 17.65 -1.57
C ILE A 130 3.23 16.46 -1.46
N LEU A 131 2.99 15.52 -0.55
CA LEU A 131 3.90 14.39 -0.35
C LEU A 131 3.89 13.38 -1.51
N GLN A 132 2.80 13.32 -2.28
CA GLN A 132 2.79 12.63 -3.57
C GLN A 132 3.85 13.16 -4.55
N ALA A 133 4.38 14.38 -4.37
CA ALA A 133 5.46 14.91 -5.21
C ALA A 133 6.87 14.55 -4.70
N GLU A 134 6.99 14.00 -3.49
CA GLU A 134 8.26 13.55 -2.89
C GLU A 134 8.37 12.01 -2.82
N TRP A 135 7.33 11.29 -3.25
CA TRP A 135 7.19 9.84 -3.22
C TRP A 135 6.44 9.33 -4.45
N GLU A 136 6.78 8.14 -4.94
CA GLU A 136 6.19 7.62 -6.19
C GLU A 136 4.88 6.85 -5.98
N GLY A 137 4.73 6.19 -4.84
CA GLY A 137 3.63 5.31 -4.49
C GLY A 137 2.62 5.94 -3.52
N ALA A 138 1.84 5.06 -2.88
CA ALA A 138 0.72 5.48 -2.06
C ALA A 138 1.13 6.28 -0.80
N GLN A 139 0.28 7.23 -0.45
CA GLN A 139 0.34 8.04 0.76
C GLN A 139 -0.82 7.69 1.69
N ALA A 140 -0.54 7.20 2.90
CA ALA A 140 -1.56 6.66 3.79
C ALA A 140 -1.69 7.40 5.12
N PHE A 141 -2.92 7.49 5.64
CA PHE A 141 -3.19 7.78 7.05
C PHE A 141 -3.91 6.59 7.69
N SER A 142 -3.51 6.24 8.91
CA SER A 142 -4.23 5.28 9.74
C SER A 142 -5.08 5.96 10.80
N SER A 143 -6.08 5.24 11.32
CA SER A 143 -6.97 5.73 12.39
C SER A 143 -7.67 7.04 12.05
N PHE A 144 -8.16 7.14 10.82
CA PHE A 144 -8.76 8.36 10.25
C PHE A 144 -9.95 8.86 11.08
N ASP A 145 -10.88 7.96 11.38
CA ASP A 145 -12.07 8.20 12.18
C ASP A 145 -11.73 8.50 13.64
N THR A 146 -10.89 7.68 14.27
CA THR A 146 -10.46 7.86 15.66
C THR A 146 -9.81 9.23 15.90
N TYR A 147 -8.87 9.63 15.04
CA TYR A 147 -8.14 10.88 15.22
C TYR A 147 -8.98 12.14 14.93
N LEU A 148 -10.00 12.04 14.07
CA LEU A 148 -10.84 13.16 13.70
C LEU A 148 -12.09 13.32 14.57
N ALA A 149 -12.56 12.27 15.22
CA ALA A 149 -13.75 12.27 16.06
C ALA A 149 -13.79 13.36 17.16
N PRO A 150 -12.67 13.68 17.87
CA PRO A 150 -12.65 14.76 18.85
C PRO A 150 -13.00 16.14 18.28
N TYR A 151 -12.68 16.39 17.00
CA TYR A 151 -13.02 17.66 16.35
C TYR A 151 -14.51 17.78 16.05
N VAL A 152 -15.17 16.67 15.71
CA VAL A 152 -16.62 16.62 15.52
C VAL A 152 -17.34 16.92 16.83
N PHE A 153 -16.90 16.30 17.93
CA PHE A 153 -17.42 16.60 19.27
C PHE A 153 -17.18 18.07 19.63
N LYS A 154 -15.93 18.55 19.49
CA LYS A 154 -15.56 19.93 19.82
C LYS A 154 -16.41 20.97 19.09
N ASP A 155 -16.61 20.76 17.79
CA ASP A 155 -17.30 21.71 16.92
C ASP A 155 -18.83 21.52 16.93
N GLN A 156 -19.33 20.52 17.69
CA GLN A 156 -20.76 20.20 17.82
C GLN A 156 -21.45 20.00 16.46
N LEU A 157 -20.75 19.33 15.54
CA LEU A 157 -21.21 19.18 14.17
C LEU A 157 -22.35 18.18 14.06
N ASP A 158 -23.39 18.56 13.32
CA ASP A 158 -24.40 17.62 12.87
C ASP A 158 -23.91 16.79 11.68
N TYR A 159 -24.64 15.71 11.37
CA TYR A 159 -24.33 14.81 10.27
C TYR A 159 -24.21 15.51 8.91
N THR A 160 -25.03 16.55 8.68
CA THR A 160 -25.04 17.27 7.39
C THR A 160 -23.73 18.04 7.20
N GLU A 161 -23.24 18.71 8.25
CA GLU A 161 -21.99 19.45 8.21
C GLU A 161 -20.77 18.53 8.09
N ILE A 162 -20.79 17.37 8.77
CA ILE A 162 -19.76 16.32 8.63
C ILE A 162 -19.73 15.81 7.18
N LYS A 163 -20.88 15.42 6.62
CA LYS A 163 -20.99 14.91 5.25
C LYS A 163 -20.52 15.92 4.19
N LYS A 164 -20.81 17.22 4.36
CA LYS A 164 -20.29 18.26 3.46
C LYS A 164 -18.76 18.37 3.53
N ALA A 165 -18.20 18.33 4.74
CA ALA A 165 -16.74 18.43 4.93
C ALA A 165 -16.02 17.20 4.37
N VAL A 166 -16.54 15.99 4.63
CA VAL A 166 -15.99 14.74 4.07
C VAL A 166 -16.13 14.73 2.53
N ARG A 167 -17.25 15.20 1.97
CA ARG A 167 -17.39 15.35 0.52
C ARG A 167 -16.30 16.25 -0.07
N GLN A 168 -16.06 17.40 0.54
CA GLN A 168 -15.00 18.30 0.07
C GLN A 168 -13.63 17.61 0.09
N PHE A 169 -13.34 16.83 1.14
CA PHE A 169 -12.11 16.06 1.25
C PHE A 169 -11.97 15.01 0.14
N VAL A 170 -13.00 14.17 -0.07
CA VAL A 170 -13.00 13.12 -1.12
C VAL A 170 -12.84 13.74 -2.51
N TYR A 171 -13.59 14.79 -2.83
CA TYR A 171 -13.47 15.45 -4.14
C TYR A 171 -12.07 16.03 -4.35
N ASN A 172 -11.48 16.68 -3.35
CA ASN A 172 -10.12 17.22 -3.45
C ASN A 172 -9.06 16.15 -3.72
N LEU A 173 -9.27 14.91 -3.30
CA LEU A 173 -8.38 13.79 -3.55
C LEU A 173 -8.63 13.05 -4.86
N ASN A 174 -9.74 13.31 -5.55
CA ASN A 174 -10.07 12.67 -6.83
C ASN A 174 -10.03 13.61 -8.03
N VAL A 175 -9.97 14.93 -7.81
CA VAL A 175 -9.76 15.88 -8.90
C VAL A 175 -8.26 15.96 -9.20
N PRO A 176 -7.81 15.52 -10.40
CA PRO A 176 -6.38 15.49 -10.71
C PRO A 176 -5.81 16.90 -10.72
N SER A 177 -4.65 17.05 -10.09
CA SER A 177 -3.94 18.32 -10.02
C SER A 177 -2.99 18.50 -11.21
N ARG A 178 -2.00 19.39 -11.09
CA ARG A 178 -1.02 19.73 -12.14
C ARG A 178 -0.25 18.54 -12.71
N TRP A 179 -0.19 17.43 -11.97
CA TRP A 179 0.50 16.20 -12.34
C TRP A 179 -0.34 15.25 -13.22
N GLY A 180 -1.61 15.59 -13.51
CA GLY A 180 -2.44 14.81 -14.42
C GLY A 180 -3.01 13.52 -13.82
N GLN A 181 -2.67 13.24 -12.56
CA GLN A 181 -3.19 12.14 -11.78
C GLN A 181 -3.61 12.64 -10.40
N SER A 182 -4.64 12.02 -9.85
CA SER A 182 -5.02 12.15 -8.45
C SER A 182 -4.00 11.44 -7.55
N PRO A 183 -3.68 11.98 -6.36
CA PRO A 183 -2.71 11.35 -5.46
C PRO A 183 -3.23 9.96 -5.05
N PHE A 184 -2.33 8.97 -5.06
CA PHE A 184 -2.67 7.63 -4.62
C PHE A 184 -2.77 7.65 -3.10
N THR A 185 -3.99 7.69 -2.57
CA THR A 185 -4.19 7.83 -1.13
C THR A 185 -4.97 6.68 -0.51
N ASN A 186 -4.60 6.32 0.71
CA ASN A 186 -5.25 5.27 1.51
C ASN A 186 -5.64 5.84 2.87
N ILE A 187 -6.79 5.40 3.40
CA ILE A 187 -7.15 5.63 4.79
C ILE A 187 -7.53 4.31 5.47
N THR A 188 -7.14 4.15 6.73
CA THR A 188 -7.64 3.06 7.59
C THR A 188 -8.73 3.58 8.49
N LEU A 189 -9.85 2.86 8.53
CA LEU A 189 -11.00 3.11 9.40
C LEU A 189 -10.98 2.08 10.52
N ASP A 190 -10.92 2.55 11.76
CA ASP A 190 -10.89 1.67 12.94
C ASP A 190 -12.29 1.15 13.26
N ILE A 191 -13.35 1.94 12.98
CA ILE A 191 -14.77 1.69 13.29
C ILE A 191 -15.08 1.72 14.77
N LYS A 192 -14.21 1.10 15.57
CA LYS A 192 -14.24 1.06 17.01
C LYS A 192 -12.90 1.55 17.56
N VAL A 193 -12.91 2.20 18.73
CA VAL A 193 -11.68 2.79 19.27
C VAL A 193 -10.64 1.70 19.53
N PRO A 194 -9.45 1.77 18.91
CA PRO A 194 -8.40 0.80 19.16
C PRO A 194 -7.92 0.84 20.62
N GLU A 195 -7.65 -0.32 21.22
CA GLU A 195 -7.22 -0.44 22.62
C GLU A 195 -5.94 0.35 22.92
N ASP A 196 -5.01 0.40 21.96
CA ASP A 196 -3.75 1.15 22.04
C ASP A 196 -3.93 2.67 22.01
N LEU A 197 -5.09 3.15 21.52
CA LEU A 197 -5.44 4.57 21.45
C LEU A 197 -6.47 5.01 22.50
N ALA A 198 -7.28 4.09 23.03
CA ALA A 198 -8.43 4.39 23.90
C ALA A 198 -8.13 5.37 25.04
N LYS A 199 -6.99 5.19 25.72
CA LYS A 199 -6.55 6.02 26.86
C LYS A 199 -5.71 7.23 26.46
N ASN A 200 -5.35 7.37 25.20
CA ASN A 200 -4.63 8.54 24.70
C ASN A 200 -5.61 9.70 24.54
N TYR A 201 -5.14 10.93 24.74
CA TYR A 201 -5.94 12.13 24.57
C TYR A 201 -5.59 12.84 23.26
N PRO A 202 -6.57 13.52 22.62
CA PRO A 202 -6.32 14.32 21.44
C PRO A 202 -5.45 15.54 21.77
N THR A 203 -4.47 15.82 20.91
CA THR A 203 -3.49 16.88 21.15
C THR A 203 -3.46 17.94 20.05
N ALA A 204 -3.12 19.17 20.45
CA ALA A 204 -2.74 20.28 19.59
C ALA A 204 -1.64 21.10 20.29
N ASN A 205 -0.50 21.27 19.64
CA ASN A 205 0.75 21.84 20.19
C ASN A 205 1.24 21.11 21.45
N ALA A 206 1.23 19.77 21.45
CA ALA A 206 1.61 18.92 22.59
C ALA A 206 0.76 19.13 23.86
N GLU A 207 -0.36 19.84 23.74
CA GLU A 207 -1.35 20.04 24.80
C GLU A 207 -2.66 19.39 24.43
N HIS A 208 -3.51 19.13 25.41
CA HIS A 208 -4.83 18.56 25.15
C HIS A 208 -5.66 19.50 24.26
N LEU A 209 -6.30 18.95 23.21
CA LEU A 209 -7.16 19.71 22.28
C LEU A 209 -8.24 20.56 22.98
N PHE A 210 -8.72 20.14 24.16
CA PHE A 210 -9.73 20.83 24.96
C PHE A 210 -9.16 21.62 26.16
N LYS A 211 -7.83 21.74 26.29
CA LYS A 211 -7.20 22.34 27.49
C LYS A 211 -7.75 23.73 27.83
N ASP A 212 -7.91 24.57 26.82
CA ASP A 212 -8.35 25.97 26.97
C ASP A 212 -9.85 26.15 26.62
N LEU A 213 -10.61 25.06 26.52
CA LEU A 213 -12.04 25.11 26.20
C LEU A 213 -12.86 25.02 27.49
N GLU A 214 -13.54 26.12 27.82
CA GLU A 214 -14.52 26.19 28.90
C GLU A 214 -15.92 26.33 28.28
N ASP A 215 -16.64 25.21 28.18
CA ASP A 215 -18.01 25.17 27.66
C ASP A 215 -18.84 24.18 28.50
N GLU A 216 -19.77 24.71 29.30
CA GLU A 216 -20.60 23.92 30.22
C GLU A 216 -21.53 22.95 29.48
N ALA A 217 -22.05 23.34 28.32
CA ALA A 217 -22.93 22.47 27.54
C ALA A 217 -22.15 21.29 26.94
N LEU A 218 -20.92 21.56 26.49
CA LEU A 218 -20.03 20.51 26.00
C LEU A 218 -19.57 19.59 27.15
N LEU A 219 -19.32 20.15 28.33
CA LEU A 219 -18.95 19.39 29.53
C LEU A 219 -20.10 18.49 30.01
N GLU A 220 -21.35 18.96 29.93
CA GLU A 220 -22.53 18.14 30.21
C GLU A 220 -22.60 16.93 29.26
N LYS A 221 -22.42 17.14 27.95
CA LYS A 221 -22.34 16.04 26.96
C LYS A 221 -21.17 15.10 27.21
N ALA A 222 -20.04 15.62 27.67
CA ALA A 222 -18.91 14.78 28.05
C ALA A 222 -19.28 13.89 29.26
N ARG A 223 -20.01 14.44 30.25
CA ARG A 223 -20.50 13.68 31.42
C ARG A 223 -21.58 12.66 31.08
N GLU A 224 -22.35 12.87 30.02
CA GLU A 224 -23.28 11.84 29.49
C GLU A 224 -22.51 10.62 28.97
N LYS A 225 -21.31 10.82 28.41
CA LYS A 225 -20.42 9.75 27.93
C LYS A 225 -19.66 9.09 29.08
N ASP A 226 -19.15 9.86 30.03
CA ASP A 226 -18.53 9.37 31.27
C ASP A 226 -18.72 10.37 32.42
N PHE A 227 -19.51 10.00 33.42
CA PHE A 227 -19.85 10.84 34.57
C PHE A 227 -18.64 11.24 35.44
N THR A 228 -17.49 10.58 35.27
CA THR A 228 -16.25 10.89 35.99
C THR A 228 -15.51 12.10 35.42
N ILE A 229 -15.91 12.60 34.24
CA ILE A 229 -15.32 13.76 33.58
C ILE A 229 -15.62 15.04 34.37
N VAL A 230 -14.57 15.68 34.89
CA VAL A 230 -14.67 16.93 35.66
C VAL A 230 -14.46 18.14 34.76
N LYS A 231 -13.54 18.04 33.80
CA LYS A 231 -13.24 19.05 32.77
C LYS A 231 -13.08 18.36 31.40
N LEU A 232 -13.27 19.10 30.31
CA LEU A 232 -13.16 18.55 28.95
C LEU A 232 -11.77 17.95 28.65
N ALA A 233 -10.73 18.46 29.30
CA ALA A 233 -9.37 17.92 29.21
C ALA A 233 -9.16 16.58 29.96
N ASP A 234 -10.20 15.97 30.52
CA ASP A 234 -10.17 14.61 31.06
C ASP A 234 -10.56 13.56 29.98
N MET A 235 -11.00 13.99 28.80
CA MET A 235 -11.48 13.10 27.74
C MET A 235 -10.33 12.45 26.94
N SER A 236 -10.36 11.13 26.79
CA SER A 236 -9.52 10.37 25.85
C SER A 236 -10.30 9.86 24.62
N TYR A 237 -9.61 9.22 23.67
CA TYR A 237 -10.23 8.73 22.42
C TYR A 237 -11.42 7.79 22.64
N GLN A 238 -11.43 7.02 23.73
CA GLN A 238 -12.54 6.11 24.08
C GLN A 238 -13.92 6.77 24.21
N HIS A 239 -13.97 8.10 24.39
CA HIS A 239 -15.24 8.82 24.57
C HIS A 239 -15.88 9.27 23.25
N PHE A 240 -15.24 9.06 22.09
CA PHE A 240 -15.67 9.64 20.81
C PHE A 240 -16.20 8.63 19.79
N GLU A 241 -16.65 7.45 20.21
CA GLU A 241 -17.17 6.41 19.31
C GLU A 241 -18.39 6.88 18.49
N ASP A 242 -19.32 7.64 19.08
CA ASP A 242 -20.47 8.20 18.35
C ASP A 242 -20.03 9.11 17.19
N GLU A 243 -19.01 9.94 17.45
CA GLU A 243 -18.44 10.84 16.46
C GLU A 243 -17.66 10.09 15.36
N MET A 244 -16.95 9.01 15.73
CA MET A 244 -16.33 8.10 14.75
C MET A 244 -17.39 7.51 13.82
N ALA A 245 -18.49 7.00 14.38
CA ALA A 245 -19.58 6.41 13.61
C ALA A 245 -20.17 7.42 12.60
N MET A 246 -20.37 8.68 13.00
CA MET A 246 -20.82 9.73 12.10
C MET A 246 -19.84 10.01 10.95
N ILE A 247 -18.53 10.03 11.23
CA ILE A 247 -17.49 10.24 10.21
C ILE A 247 -17.50 9.10 9.20
N VAL A 248 -17.48 7.85 9.67
CA VAL A 248 -17.45 6.66 8.79
C VAL A 248 -18.70 6.60 7.92
N LYS A 249 -19.88 6.81 8.52
CA LYS A 249 -21.14 6.83 7.78
C LYS A 249 -21.16 7.93 6.72
N ALA A 250 -20.72 9.14 7.07
CA ALA A 250 -20.61 10.26 6.14
C ALA A 250 -19.65 9.98 4.98
N TYR A 251 -18.52 9.32 5.27
CA TYR A 251 -17.56 8.89 4.27
C TYR A 251 -18.16 7.90 3.27
N TYR A 252 -18.79 6.83 3.77
CA TYR A 252 -19.39 5.81 2.91
C TYR A 252 -20.61 6.31 2.15
N ASP A 253 -21.40 7.21 2.72
CA ASP A 253 -22.46 7.91 2.00
C ASP A 253 -21.91 8.65 0.78
N VAL A 254 -20.83 9.43 0.95
CA VAL A 254 -20.19 10.15 -0.16
C VAL A 254 -19.63 9.19 -1.20
N MET A 255 -18.93 8.14 -0.77
CA MET A 255 -18.37 7.12 -1.67
C MET A 255 -19.46 6.36 -2.43
N THR A 256 -20.64 6.16 -1.82
CA THR A 256 -21.79 5.46 -2.43
C THR A 256 -22.56 6.33 -3.40
N GLU A 257 -22.65 7.64 -3.13
CA GLU A 257 -23.26 8.59 -4.06
C GLU A 257 -22.46 8.70 -5.37
N GLY A 258 -21.12 8.71 -5.27
CA GLY A 258 -20.22 8.88 -6.42
C GLY A 258 -20.07 10.34 -6.87
N ASP A 259 -19.46 10.51 -8.03
CA ASP A 259 -19.32 11.82 -8.69
C ASP A 259 -20.67 12.36 -9.21
N ALA A 260 -20.65 13.51 -9.88
CA ALA A 260 -21.86 14.12 -10.44
C ALA A 260 -22.57 13.25 -11.49
N ALA A 261 -21.89 12.27 -12.09
CA ALA A 261 -22.44 11.30 -13.02
C ALA A 261 -22.75 9.93 -12.35
N GLY A 262 -22.49 9.80 -11.05
CA GLY A 262 -22.67 8.56 -10.29
C GLY A 262 -21.54 7.54 -10.46
N ASN A 263 -20.38 7.95 -10.99
CA ASN A 263 -19.20 7.09 -11.06
C ASN A 263 -18.56 6.94 -9.67
N PRO A 264 -17.93 5.80 -9.36
CA PRO A 264 -17.23 5.62 -8.09
C PRO A 264 -16.01 6.54 -7.98
N PHE A 265 -15.69 6.94 -6.75
CA PHE A 265 -14.40 7.54 -6.44
C PHE A 265 -13.34 6.46 -6.27
N THR A 266 -12.12 6.73 -6.74
CA THR A 266 -10.99 5.84 -6.55
C THR A 266 -10.31 6.07 -5.20
N PHE A 267 -10.23 7.34 -4.76
CA PHE A 267 -9.45 7.75 -3.58
C PHE A 267 -10.29 8.48 -2.51
N PRO A 268 -9.79 8.56 -1.26
CA PRO A 268 -8.80 7.63 -0.72
C PRO A 268 -9.38 6.22 -0.71
N ILE A 269 -8.54 5.19 -0.84
CA ILE A 269 -9.01 3.81 -0.77
C ILE A 269 -9.22 3.47 0.72
N PRO A 270 -10.44 3.08 1.14
CA PRO A 270 -10.72 2.73 2.52
C PRO A 270 -10.27 1.29 2.82
N THR A 271 -9.55 1.14 3.94
CA THR A 271 -9.29 -0.16 4.57
C THR A 271 -10.09 -0.25 5.86
N VAL A 272 -10.94 -1.28 5.96
CA VAL A 272 -11.81 -1.54 7.12
C VAL A 272 -11.24 -2.72 7.89
N ASN A 273 -10.97 -2.50 9.18
CA ASN A 273 -10.50 -3.55 10.08
C ASN A 273 -11.70 -4.38 10.55
N ILE A 274 -11.69 -5.69 10.25
CA ILE A 274 -12.69 -6.64 10.75
C ILE A 274 -12.10 -7.35 11.98
N THR A 275 -12.44 -6.85 13.16
CA THR A 275 -11.99 -7.33 14.47
C THR A 275 -13.04 -8.21 15.17
N PRO A 276 -12.68 -8.97 16.22
CA PRO A 276 -13.63 -9.77 17.01
C PRO A 276 -14.84 -9.01 17.55
N ASP A 277 -14.69 -7.71 17.75
CA ASP A 277 -15.70 -6.81 18.27
C ASP A 277 -16.32 -5.89 17.21
N PHE A 278 -16.11 -6.19 15.93
CA PHE A 278 -16.76 -5.50 14.82
C PHE A 278 -18.29 -5.66 14.89
N GLU A 279 -18.99 -4.53 14.95
CA GLU A 279 -20.46 -4.52 15.03
C GLU A 279 -21.12 -4.69 13.67
N TRP A 280 -21.37 -5.95 13.29
CA TRP A 280 -22.01 -6.32 12.02
C TRP A 280 -23.40 -5.70 11.80
N ASP A 281 -24.15 -5.44 12.87
CA ASP A 281 -25.52 -4.94 12.82
C ASP A 281 -25.59 -3.50 13.37
N SER A 282 -24.99 -2.57 12.62
CA SER A 282 -24.96 -1.14 12.95
C SER A 282 -25.24 -0.29 11.70
N GLU A 283 -25.60 0.99 11.89
CA GLU A 283 -25.75 1.93 10.77
C GLU A 283 -24.44 2.11 9.98
N VAL A 284 -23.30 2.03 10.68
CA VAL A 284 -21.96 2.11 10.08
C VAL A 284 -21.71 0.91 9.17
N SER A 285 -21.93 -0.31 9.67
CA SER A 285 -21.80 -1.53 8.87
C SER A 285 -22.74 -1.52 7.67
N ASN A 286 -23.98 -1.06 7.83
CA ASN A 286 -24.90 -0.92 6.72
C ASN A 286 -24.36 0.02 5.63
N ALA A 287 -23.79 1.18 6.01
CA ALA A 287 -23.19 2.11 5.04
C ALA A 287 -21.98 1.50 4.31
N ILE A 288 -21.09 0.80 5.03
CA ILE A 288 -19.92 0.10 4.46
C ILE A 288 -20.35 -0.94 3.43
N PHE A 289 -21.31 -1.79 3.80
CA PHE A 289 -21.70 -2.92 2.94
C PHE A 289 -22.62 -2.51 1.80
N GLU A 290 -23.42 -1.44 1.93
CA GLU A 290 -24.15 -0.86 0.79
C GLU A 290 -23.19 -0.32 -0.28
N ASN A 291 -22.13 0.38 0.14
CA ASN A 291 -21.07 0.80 -0.77
C ASN A 291 -20.38 -0.40 -1.44
N THR A 292 -20.04 -1.41 -0.64
CA THR A 292 -19.37 -2.63 -1.10
C THR A 292 -20.21 -3.39 -2.10
N ALA A 293 -21.52 -3.55 -1.84
CA ALA A 293 -22.44 -4.17 -2.77
C ALA A 293 -22.57 -3.38 -4.08
N LYS A 294 -22.47 -2.04 -4.02
CA LYS A 294 -22.60 -1.16 -5.19
C LYS A 294 -21.33 -1.10 -6.05
N TYR A 295 -20.16 -0.95 -5.43
CA TYR A 295 -18.91 -0.62 -6.12
C TYR A 295 -17.70 -1.49 -5.73
N GLY A 296 -17.76 -2.23 -4.63
CA GLY A 296 -16.63 -3.07 -4.18
C GLY A 296 -15.39 -2.28 -3.71
N CYS A 297 -15.56 -1.03 -3.25
CA CYS A 297 -14.43 -0.11 -3.03
C CYS A 297 -13.56 -0.38 -1.79
N SER A 298 -14.00 -1.22 -0.84
CA SER A 298 -13.29 -1.38 0.43
C SER A 298 -12.36 -2.58 0.44
N TYR A 299 -11.19 -2.41 1.05
CA TYR A 299 -10.39 -3.55 1.51
C TYR A 299 -10.81 -3.94 2.92
N PHE A 300 -11.12 -5.22 3.11
CA PHE A 300 -11.44 -5.78 4.42
C PHE A 300 -10.22 -6.49 4.97
N GLN A 301 -9.66 -5.95 6.05
CA GLN A 301 -8.53 -6.56 6.73
C GLN A 301 -9.05 -7.54 7.79
N ASN A 302 -8.81 -8.84 7.59
CA ASN A 302 -9.31 -9.90 8.45
C ASN A 302 -8.45 -10.11 9.70
N PHE A 303 -8.96 -9.70 10.86
CA PHE A 303 -8.41 -10.01 12.18
C PHE A 303 -9.24 -11.04 12.97
N LEU A 304 -10.21 -11.72 12.33
CA LEU A 304 -11.01 -12.78 12.98
C LEU A 304 -10.36 -14.15 12.84
N GLY A 305 -10.01 -14.52 11.60
CA GLY A 305 -9.47 -15.83 11.26
C GLY A 305 -7.97 -15.92 11.51
N SER A 306 -7.24 -14.84 11.22
CA SER A 306 -5.78 -14.79 11.30
C SER A 306 -5.24 -14.99 12.71
N GLN A 307 -6.00 -14.70 13.76
CA GLN A 307 -5.54 -14.78 15.16
C GLN A 307 -5.48 -16.21 15.70
N TYR A 308 -6.00 -17.20 14.96
CA TYR A 308 -6.17 -18.54 15.47
C TYR A 308 -5.82 -19.58 14.42
N LYS A 309 -5.18 -20.67 14.86
CA LYS A 309 -4.94 -21.88 14.07
C LYS A 309 -5.68 -23.05 14.69
N TYR A 310 -5.81 -24.13 13.93
CA TYR A 310 -6.32 -25.39 14.47
C TYR A 310 -5.16 -26.30 14.85
N ASP A 311 -5.19 -26.86 16.06
CA ASP A 311 -4.23 -27.87 16.48
C ASP A 311 -4.48 -29.21 15.77
N GLU A 312 -3.59 -30.19 15.97
CA GLU A 312 -3.70 -31.53 15.37
C GLU A 312 -5.00 -32.28 15.76
N ASN A 313 -5.70 -31.82 16.81
CA ASN A 313 -6.96 -32.35 17.28
C ASN A 313 -8.18 -31.54 16.79
N GLY A 314 -7.97 -30.51 15.96
CA GLY A 314 -9.02 -29.65 15.44
C GLY A 314 -9.52 -28.57 16.41
N ASN A 315 -8.80 -28.31 17.51
CA ASN A 315 -9.15 -27.22 18.43
C ASN A 315 -8.61 -25.89 17.93
N LYS A 316 -9.42 -24.84 18.04
CA LYS A 316 -9.00 -23.47 17.74
C LYS A 316 -8.08 -22.96 18.85
N VAL A 317 -6.81 -22.70 18.52
CA VAL A 317 -5.77 -22.18 19.42
C VAL A 317 -5.27 -20.84 18.90
N GLU A 318 -4.86 -19.94 19.80
CA GLU A 318 -4.28 -18.65 19.41
C GLU A 318 -3.00 -18.88 18.61
N ASP A 319 -2.88 -18.18 17.49
CA ASP A 319 -1.66 -18.22 16.69
C ASP A 319 -0.68 -17.14 17.18
N GLU A 320 0.34 -17.55 17.92
CA GLU A 320 1.37 -16.64 18.44
C GLU A 320 2.13 -15.88 17.34
N GLU A 321 2.14 -16.40 16.11
CA GLU A 321 2.77 -15.73 14.97
C GLU A 321 1.85 -14.68 14.33
N ALA A 322 0.55 -14.71 14.63
CA ALA A 322 -0.44 -13.84 14.02
C ALA A 322 -0.34 -12.38 14.45
N TYR A 323 -0.70 -11.53 13.51
CA TYR A 323 -0.74 -10.10 13.65
C TYR A 323 -1.93 -9.63 14.49
N LYS A 324 -1.70 -9.15 15.71
CA LYS A 324 -2.79 -8.57 16.52
C LYS A 324 -3.35 -7.28 15.90
N PRO A 325 -4.64 -6.94 16.10
CA PRO A 325 -5.24 -5.72 15.56
C PRO A 325 -4.48 -4.43 15.90
N ASN A 326 -3.96 -4.34 17.13
CA ASN A 326 -3.13 -3.23 17.60
C ASN A 326 -1.67 -3.30 17.12
N ALA A 327 -1.28 -4.38 16.44
CA ALA A 327 0.07 -4.65 15.97
C ALA A 327 0.24 -4.42 14.45
N VAL A 328 -0.83 -4.06 13.73
CA VAL A 328 -0.78 -3.78 12.28
C VAL A 328 -1.53 -2.50 11.94
N ARG A 329 -0.84 -1.62 11.20
CA ARG A 329 -1.46 -0.49 10.50
C ARG A 329 -1.16 -0.67 9.01
N SER A 330 -2.18 -0.53 8.17
CA SER A 330 -2.03 -0.65 6.71
C SER A 330 -1.51 0.68 6.15
N MET A 331 -0.27 0.68 5.65
CA MET A 331 0.46 1.92 5.31
C MET A 331 0.61 2.17 3.80
N CYS A 332 0.02 1.30 2.97
CA CYS A 332 -0.03 1.38 1.50
C CYS A 332 -1.12 0.39 1.01
N CYS A 333 -1.26 0.18 -0.30
CA CYS A 333 -2.24 -0.70 -0.93
C CYS A 333 -2.31 -2.12 -0.31
N ARG A 334 -1.16 -2.67 0.12
CA ARG A 334 -1.06 -4.04 0.67
C ARG A 334 -0.06 -4.17 1.82
N LEU A 335 0.72 -3.13 2.14
CA LEU A 335 1.80 -3.22 3.11
C LEU A 335 1.30 -3.43 4.53
N GLN A 336 1.52 -4.63 5.07
CA GLN A 336 1.28 -4.97 6.48
C GLN A 336 2.61 -4.96 7.26
N LEU A 337 2.57 -4.50 8.50
CA LEU A 337 3.73 -4.31 9.36
C LEU A 337 3.71 -5.29 10.53
N ASP A 338 4.86 -5.89 10.86
CA ASP A 338 5.05 -6.50 12.17
C ASP A 338 5.60 -5.48 13.17
N LEU A 339 4.75 -5.00 14.09
CA LEU A 339 5.21 -4.10 15.15
C LEU A 339 6.22 -4.75 16.11
N ARG A 340 6.28 -6.08 16.21
CA ARG A 340 7.27 -6.79 17.06
C ARG A 340 8.70 -6.57 16.57
N GLU A 341 8.90 -6.51 15.25
CA GLU A 341 10.21 -6.24 14.65
C GLU A 341 10.65 -4.78 14.85
N LEU A 342 9.70 -3.84 14.87
CA LEU A 342 9.96 -2.44 15.21
C LEU A 342 10.26 -2.25 16.71
N LEU A 343 9.55 -2.98 17.58
CA LEU A 343 9.77 -2.98 19.04
C LEU A 343 11.19 -3.46 19.42
N LYS A 344 11.75 -4.45 18.70
CA LYS A 344 13.13 -4.93 18.90
C LYS A 344 14.19 -3.83 18.67
N ARG A 345 13.87 -2.78 17.91
CA ARG A 345 14.80 -1.70 17.53
C ARG A 345 14.73 -0.46 18.43
N GLY A 346 14.01 -0.52 19.56
CA GLY A 346 14.11 0.47 20.62
C GLY A 346 13.42 1.82 20.35
N GLY A 347 12.34 1.82 19.57
CA GLY A 347 11.34 2.90 19.61
C GLY A 347 10.16 2.46 20.47
N GLY A 348 9.61 3.34 21.30
CA GLY A 348 8.33 3.04 21.97
C GLY A 348 7.27 2.64 20.93
N LEU A 349 6.26 1.86 21.35
CA LEU A 349 5.13 1.40 20.51
C LEU A 349 4.45 2.56 19.75
N PHE A 350 4.60 3.78 20.26
CA PHE A 350 3.97 4.99 19.75
C PHE A 350 4.76 5.62 18.58
N GLY A 351 4.12 5.68 17.41
CA GLY A 351 4.56 6.44 16.24
C GLY A 351 5.38 5.67 15.20
N SER A 352 6.02 4.55 15.54
CA SER A 352 6.76 3.75 14.55
C SER A 352 5.85 3.03 13.54
N ALA A 353 4.64 2.65 13.98
CA ALA A 353 3.62 2.04 13.14
C ALA A 353 3.07 2.98 12.07
N GLU A 354 3.07 4.29 12.36
CA GLU A 354 2.46 5.35 11.55
C GLU A 354 3.47 6.09 10.67
N MET A 355 4.76 5.73 10.70
CA MET A 355 5.84 6.40 9.96
C MET A 355 6.72 5.36 9.26
N THR A 356 6.15 4.71 8.27
CA THR A 356 6.76 3.57 7.58
C THR A 356 6.13 3.34 6.22
N GLY A 357 6.76 2.50 5.41
CA GLY A 357 6.45 2.29 4.01
C GLY A 357 7.52 1.40 3.40
N SER A 358 7.76 1.55 2.11
CA SER A 358 8.84 0.86 1.42
C SER A 358 9.73 1.84 0.68
N ILE A 359 11.05 1.62 0.74
CA ILE A 359 12.02 2.42 0.01
C ILE A 359 12.02 2.08 -1.48
N GLY A 360 11.56 0.89 -1.84
CA GLY A 360 11.56 0.37 -3.19
C GLY A 360 11.05 -1.06 -3.26
N VAL A 361 10.56 -1.43 -4.44
CA VAL A 361 10.06 -2.77 -4.74
C VAL A 361 10.81 -3.33 -5.94
N VAL A 362 11.24 -4.59 -5.85
CA VAL A 362 11.75 -5.38 -6.98
C VAL A 362 10.94 -6.66 -7.12
N THR A 363 10.36 -6.91 -8.30
CA THR A 363 9.56 -8.12 -8.56
C THR A 363 10.30 -9.04 -9.51
N ILE A 364 10.41 -10.32 -9.14
CA ILE A 364 11.10 -11.35 -9.93
C ILE A 364 10.13 -12.01 -10.92
N ASN A 365 10.58 -12.22 -12.16
CA ASN A 365 9.82 -12.92 -13.21
C ASN A 365 9.92 -14.44 -13.00
N MET A 366 8.94 -15.00 -12.29
CA MET A 366 8.95 -16.43 -11.97
C MET A 366 8.66 -17.29 -13.21
N ALA A 367 7.83 -16.81 -14.14
CA ALA A 367 7.52 -17.56 -15.35
C ALA A 367 8.77 -17.87 -16.18
N ARG A 368 9.69 -16.90 -16.33
CA ARG A 368 10.99 -17.09 -16.98
C ARG A 368 11.87 -18.10 -16.24
N LEU A 369 11.92 -18.05 -14.91
CA LEU A 369 12.66 -19.03 -14.11
C LEU A 369 12.14 -20.45 -14.35
N GLY A 370 10.81 -20.64 -14.35
CA GLY A 370 10.18 -21.91 -14.66
C GLY A 370 10.58 -22.45 -16.04
N TYR A 371 10.61 -21.58 -17.05
CA TYR A 371 10.97 -21.95 -18.42
C TYR A 371 12.45 -22.33 -18.58
N THR A 372 13.36 -21.50 -18.03
CA THR A 372 14.81 -21.68 -18.18
C THR A 372 15.41 -22.76 -17.27
N CYS A 373 14.68 -23.14 -16.21
CA CYS A 373 15.09 -24.15 -15.23
C CYS A 373 14.22 -25.40 -15.25
N LYS A 374 13.55 -25.67 -16.38
CA LYS A 374 12.66 -26.82 -16.60
C LYS A 374 13.19 -28.12 -16.00
N ASP A 375 12.34 -28.79 -15.23
CA ASP A 375 12.62 -30.06 -14.53
C ASP A 375 13.87 -30.05 -13.62
N ASN A 376 14.43 -28.89 -13.26
CA ASN A 376 15.63 -28.75 -12.45
C ASN A 376 15.44 -27.77 -11.29
N LYS A 377 14.90 -28.28 -10.18
CA LYS A 377 14.62 -27.48 -8.97
C LYS A 377 15.89 -26.84 -8.38
N ALA A 378 17.01 -27.56 -8.36
CA ALA A 378 18.26 -27.03 -7.83
C ALA A 378 18.76 -25.81 -8.63
N LYS A 379 18.68 -25.89 -9.96
CA LYS A 379 18.97 -24.75 -10.84
C LYS A 379 18.00 -23.60 -10.58
N LEU A 380 16.69 -23.88 -10.50
CA LEU A 380 15.67 -22.86 -10.22
C LEU A 380 15.96 -22.09 -8.94
N LEU A 381 16.26 -22.79 -7.84
CA LEU A 381 16.57 -22.15 -6.56
C LEU A 381 17.87 -21.34 -6.60
N ASN A 382 18.89 -21.81 -7.33
CA ASN A 382 20.15 -21.07 -7.50
C ASN A 382 19.95 -19.78 -8.31
N GLU A 383 19.21 -19.83 -9.42
CA GLU A 383 18.92 -18.64 -10.24
C GLU A 383 18.02 -17.66 -9.48
N LEU A 384 17.01 -18.16 -8.75
CA LEU A 384 16.19 -17.34 -7.87
C LEU A 384 17.04 -16.64 -6.80
N CYS A 385 17.96 -17.38 -6.17
CA CYS A 385 18.89 -16.83 -5.18
C CYS A 385 19.70 -15.67 -5.76
N HIS A 386 20.25 -15.86 -6.97
CA HIS A 386 21.01 -14.84 -7.66
C HIS A 386 20.17 -13.58 -7.95
N LEU A 387 18.95 -13.73 -8.48
CA LEU A 387 18.04 -12.59 -8.71
C LEU A 387 17.63 -11.90 -7.41
N MET A 388 17.47 -12.64 -6.30
CA MET A 388 17.23 -12.05 -4.98
C MET A 388 18.44 -11.27 -4.47
N ASP A 389 19.67 -11.75 -4.71
CA ASP A 389 20.90 -11.03 -4.35
C ASP A 389 21.01 -9.70 -5.12
N LEU A 390 20.70 -9.70 -6.42
CA LEU A 390 20.63 -8.48 -7.25
C LEU A 390 19.53 -7.53 -6.77
N SER A 391 18.35 -8.08 -6.42
CA SER A 391 17.23 -7.30 -5.88
C SER A 391 17.63 -6.61 -4.58
N SER A 392 18.25 -7.34 -3.67
CA SER A 392 18.75 -6.82 -2.40
C SER A 392 19.79 -5.72 -2.62
N SER A 393 20.77 -5.94 -3.49
CA SER A 393 21.79 -4.94 -3.83
C SER A 393 21.19 -3.67 -4.42
N THR A 394 20.23 -3.80 -5.33
CA THR A 394 19.49 -2.68 -5.95
C THR A 394 18.76 -1.84 -4.89
N LEU A 395 18.00 -2.49 -4.01
CA LEU A 395 17.23 -1.83 -2.95
C LEU A 395 18.14 -1.10 -1.95
N GLU A 396 19.28 -1.69 -1.60
CA GLU A 396 20.27 -1.08 -0.71
C GLU A 396 21.00 0.11 -1.35
N LYS A 397 21.19 0.10 -2.67
CA LYS A 397 21.70 1.26 -3.42
C LYS A 397 20.65 2.38 -3.49
N LYS A 398 19.39 2.04 -3.78
CA LYS A 398 18.27 3.00 -3.78
C LYS A 398 18.14 3.68 -2.42
N ARG A 399 18.14 2.89 -1.33
CA ARG A 399 18.09 3.43 0.05
C ARG A 399 19.21 4.42 0.35
N ARG A 400 20.45 4.05 0.03
CA ARG A 400 21.61 4.95 0.25
C ARG A 400 21.50 6.23 -0.57
N PHE A 401 21.07 6.12 -1.83
CA PHE A 401 20.91 7.28 -2.69
C PHE A 401 19.79 8.21 -2.20
N VAL A 402 18.62 7.66 -1.86
CA VAL A 402 17.49 8.44 -1.32
C VAL A 402 17.88 9.10 0.01
N GLN A 403 18.63 8.41 0.88
CA GLN A 403 19.16 9.02 2.11
C GLN A 403 20.12 10.19 1.80
N ASP A 404 21.04 10.06 0.83
CA ASP A 404 21.92 11.18 0.44
C ASP A 404 21.11 12.37 -0.09
N MET A 405 20.06 12.13 -0.88
CA MET A 405 19.18 13.19 -1.37
C MET A 405 18.38 13.85 -0.24
N TYR A 406 17.90 13.04 0.71
CA TYR A 406 17.23 13.51 1.92
C TYR A 406 18.14 14.42 2.75
N ASP A 407 19.36 13.98 3.02
CA ASP A 407 20.35 14.74 3.81
C ASP A 407 20.75 16.06 3.13
N ARG A 408 20.67 16.09 1.79
CA ARG A 408 20.90 17.30 0.96
C ARG A 408 19.68 18.23 0.86
N GLY A 409 18.53 17.84 1.43
CA GLY A 409 17.31 18.64 1.44
C GLY A 409 16.45 18.53 0.18
N LEU A 410 16.57 17.44 -0.60
CA LEU A 410 15.72 17.24 -1.79
C LEU A 410 14.26 16.97 -1.44
N TYR A 411 13.99 16.38 -0.26
CA TYR A 411 12.65 16.03 0.23
C TYR A 411 12.29 16.82 1.50
N PRO A 412 12.13 18.15 1.41
CA PRO A 412 11.99 18.99 2.59
C PRO A 412 10.74 18.68 3.44
N TYR A 413 9.62 18.30 2.83
CA TYR A 413 8.42 17.96 3.61
C TYR A 413 8.55 16.57 4.24
N THR A 414 9.11 15.60 3.52
CA THR A 414 9.45 14.29 4.07
C THR A 414 10.40 14.45 5.27
N ALA A 415 11.43 15.29 5.17
CA ALA A 415 12.35 15.54 6.28
C ALA A 415 11.68 16.12 7.53
N ARG A 416 10.61 16.89 7.34
CA ARG A 416 9.83 17.49 8.42
C ARG A 416 8.98 16.48 9.20
N TYR A 417 8.38 15.50 8.52
CA TYR A 417 7.43 14.55 9.14
C TYR A 417 7.97 13.13 9.29
N LEU A 418 9.06 12.80 8.60
CA LEU A 418 9.72 11.50 8.63
C LEU A 418 11.23 11.72 8.85
N HIS A 419 11.66 11.56 10.10
CA HIS A 419 13.05 11.86 10.51
C HIS A 419 14.08 10.81 10.06
N HIS A 420 13.64 9.62 9.66
CA HIS A 420 14.53 8.54 9.21
C HIS A 420 13.79 7.50 8.37
N PHE A 421 14.52 6.77 7.52
CA PHE A 421 13.99 5.62 6.77
C PHE A 421 14.16 4.26 7.46
N ARG A 422 14.54 4.23 8.76
CA ARG A 422 14.88 2.98 9.48
C ARG A 422 13.72 1.97 9.56
N ASN A 423 12.49 2.47 9.46
CA ASN A 423 11.27 1.67 9.50
C ASN A 423 10.81 1.25 8.09
N HIS A 424 11.37 1.83 7.02
CA HIS A 424 10.95 1.51 5.65
C HIS A 424 11.54 0.19 5.19
N PHE A 425 10.71 -0.64 4.57
CA PHE A 425 11.08 -1.95 4.05
C PHE A 425 11.82 -1.85 2.72
N SER A 426 12.64 -2.85 2.44
CA SER A 426 13.18 -3.19 1.13
C SER A 426 12.34 -4.37 0.61
N THR A 427 11.46 -4.13 -0.36
CA THR A 427 10.46 -5.11 -0.77
C THR A 427 10.93 -5.95 -1.95
N ILE A 428 10.84 -7.27 -1.83
CA ILE A 428 11.03 -8.20 -2.94
C ILE A 428 9.71 -8.95 -3.17
N GLY A 429 9.24 -8.96 -4.41
CA GLY A 429 8.01 -9.65 -4.80
C GLY A 429 8.21 -10.66 -5.92
N VAL A 430 7.14 -11.35 -6.26
CA VAL A 430 7.10 -12.34 -7.33
C VAL A 430 5.96 -12.05 -8.30
N ASN A 431 6.10 -12.48 -9.55
CA ASN A 431 5.04 -12.47 -10.54
C ASN A 431 5.08 -13.73 -11.42
N GLY A 432 3.91 -14.30 -11.73
CA GLY A 432 3.79 -15.43 -12.64
C GLY A 432 4.14 -16.78 -12.04
N MET A 433 3.87 -17.03 -10.74
CA MET A 433 4.15 -18.36 -10.16
C MET A 433 3.27 -19.48 -10.77
N ASN A 434 2.05 -19.17 -11.19
CA ASN A 434 1.24 -20.14 -11.94
C ASN A 434 1.93 -20.55 -13.25
N GLU A 435 2.37 -19.57 -14.05
CA GLU A 435 3.06 -19.86 -15.30
C GLU A 435 4.48 -20.41 -15.07
N MET A 436 5.14 -20.10 -13.95
CA MET A 436 6.38 -20.77 -13.55
C MET A 436 6.15 -22.28 -13.43
N LEU A 437 5.12 -22.71 -12.70
CA LEU A 437 4.81 -24.13 -12.53
C LEU A 437 4.48 -24.81 -13.86
N LEU A 438 3.67 -24.15 -14.69
CA LEU A 438 3.33 -24.65 -16.03
C LEU A 438 4.59 -24.80 -16.90
N ASN A 439 5.46 -23.79 -16.94
CA ASN A 439 6.69 -23.85 -17.73
C ASN A 439 7.68 -24.89 -17.19
N PHE A 440 7.86 -24.94 -15.86
CA PHE A 440 8.77 -25.86 -15.19
C PHE A 440 8.39 -27.32 -15.43
N SER A 441 7.09 -27.61 -15.47
CA SER A 441 6.52 -28.95 -15.56
C SER A 441 6.07 -29.38 -16.96
N ASN A 442 6.21 -28.49 -17.96
CA ASN A 442 5.64 -28.66 -19.29
C ASN A 442 4.09 -28.83 -19.28
N GLY A 443 3.41 -28.01 -18.49
CA GLY A 443 1.95 -27.93 -18.39
C GLY A 443 1.31 -29.02 -17.55
N LYS A 444 2.09 -29.74 -16.72
CA LYS A 444 1.59 -30.84 -15.87
C LYS A 444 1.18 -30.38 -14.47
N MET A 445 1.73 -29.26 -14.02
CA MET A 445 1.51 -28.68 -12.69
C MET A 445 1.15 -27.20 -12.84
N ASP A 446 0.16 -26.76 -12.07
CA ASP A 446 -0.26 -25.36 -11.94
C ASP A 446 -0.42 -24.99 -10.45
N ILE A 447 -0.71 -23.73 -10.15
CA ILE A 447 -0.79 -23.25 -8.76
C ILE A 447 -1.94 -23.87 -7.95
N ALA A 448 -2.95 -24.45 -8.62
CA ALA A 448 -4.12 -25.02 -7.96
C ALA A 448 -3.97 -26.54 -7.69
N SER A 449 -3.06 -27.19 -8.41
CA SER A 449 -2.65 -28.58 -8.17
C SER A 449 -1.90 -28.70 -6.85
N LYS A 450 -2.08 -29.82 -6.13
CA LYS A 450 -1.43 -30.05 -4.83
C LYS A 450 0.10 -30.01 -4.93
N GLU A 451 0.65 -30.64 -5.96
CA GLU A 451 2.10 -30.65 -6.23
C GLU A 451 2.64 -29.24 -6.55
N GLY A 452 1.89 -28.45 -7.31
CA GLY A 452 2.28 -27.08 -7.66
C GLY A 452 2.17 -26.11 -6.50
N GLU A 453 1.11 -26.21 -5.69
CA GLU A 453 0.95 -25.44 -4.45
C GLU A 453 2.09 -25.72 -3.46
N ASP A 454 2.44 -27.00 -3.25
CA ASP A 454 3.51 -27.38 -2.32
C ASP A 454 4.89 -26.90 -2.81
N LEU A 455 5.17 -26.95 -4.12
CA LEU A 455 6.40 -26.38 -4.69
C LEU A 455 6.42 -24.84 -4.58
N ALA A 456 5.29 -24.17 -4.80
CA ALA A 456 5.20 -22.72 -4.64
C ALA A 456 5.45 -22.30 -3.19
N ILE A 457 4.90 -23.03 -2.21
CA ILE A 457 5.16 -22.82 -0.78
C ILE A 457 6.65 -23.02 -0.46
N GLU A 458 7.28 -24.09 -0.97
CA GLU A 458 8.71 -24.34 -0.76
C GLU A 458 9.57 -23.17 -1.26
N ILE A 459 9.22 -22.61 -2.44
CA ILE A 459 9.90 -21.45 -3.03
C ILE A 459 9.68 -20.19 -2.18
N LEU A 460 8.44 -19.90 -1.76
CA LEU A 460 8.15 -18.73 -0.94
C LEU A 460 8.86 -18.80 0.42
N ASP A 461 8.91 -19.97 1.06
CA ASP A 461 9.65 -20.17 2.31
C ASP A 461 11.16 -20.02 2.09
N PHE A 462 11.72 -20.53 0.98
CA PHE A 462 13.11 -20.26 0.59
C PHE A 462 13.38 -18.75 0.48
N MET A 463 12.49 -17.99 -0.18
CA MET A 463 12.63 -16.55 -0.29
C MET A 463 12.59 -15.86 1.08
N ARG A 464 11.72 -16.27 1.99
CA ARG A 464 11.66 -15.72 3.36
C ARG A 464 12.97 -15.93 4.11
N GLU A 465 13.55 -17.12 4.04
CA GLU A 465 14.85 -17.39 4.68
C GLU A 465 15.98 -16.54 4.09
N ARG A 466 16.00 -16.33 2.78
CA ARG A 466 16.94 -15.40 2.13
C ARG A 466 16.76 -13.96 2.60
N MET A 467 15.51 -13.50 2.75
CA MET A 467 15.23 -12.16 3.26
C MET A 467 15.70 -11.98 4.70
N LYS A 468 15.51 -12.97 5.57
CA LYS A 468 16.07 -12.94 6.94
C LYS A 468 17.58 -12.72 6.92
N ALA A 469 18.30 -13.46 6.07
CA ALA A 469 19.74 -13.28 5.91
C ALA A 469 20.12 -11.87 5.41
N TYR A 470 19.33 -11.26 4.52
CA TYR A 470 19.55 -9.87 4.12
C TYR A 470 19.32 -8.90 5.27
N GLN A 471 18.25 -9.06 6.05
CA GLN A 471 17.98 -8.22 7.22
C GLN A 471 19.12 -8.27 8.24
N GLU A 472 19.64 -9.47 8.54
CA GLU A 472 20.78 -9.66 9.44
C GLU A 472 22.05 -9.00 8.91
N LYS A 473 22.29 -9.13 7.60
CA LYS A 473 23.49 -8.60 6.94
C LYS A 473 23.49 -7.07 6.83
N THR A 474 22.36 -6.47 6.47
CA THR A 474 22.28 -5.03 6.17
C THR A 474 21.76 -4.20 7.35
N GLY A 475 21.06 -4.82 8.28
CA GLY A 475 20.33 -4.14 9.34
C GLY A 475 19.05 -3.45 8.87
N ASN A 476 18.64 -3.56 7.59
CA ASN A 476 17.39 -3.01 7.08
C ASN A 476 16.25 -4.03 7.13
N LEU A 477 15.00 -3.55 7.08
CA LEU A 477 13.83 -4.40 7.05
C LEU A 477 13.57 -4.89 5.62
N TYR A 478 13.19 -6.16 5.47
CA TYR A 478 12.81 -6.77 4.19
C TYR A 478 11.49 -7.49 4.34
N ASN A 479 10.70 -7.48 3.28
CA ASN A 479 9.43 -8.19 3.23
C ASN A 479 9.21 -8.83 1.87
N LEU A 480 8.43 -9.93 1.90
CA LEU A 480 7.93 -10.61 0.72
C LEU A 480 6.53 -10.11 0.44
N GLU A 481 6.32 -9.51 -0.73
CA GLU A 481 5.04 -8.91 -1.11
C GLU A 481 4.43 -9.59 -2.34
N ALA A 482 3.11 -9.76 -2.32
CA ALA A 482 2.33 -10.04 -3.51
C ALA A 482 2.14 -8.73 -4.31
N THR A 483 3.23 -8.24 -4.91
CA THR A 483 3.29 -6.90 -5.54
C THR A 483 2.11 -6.68 -6.48
N PRO A 484 1.44 -5.51 -6.45
CA PRO A 484 0.46 -5.11 -7.46
C PRO A 484 1.17 -4.91 -8.81
N ALA A 485 1.30 -5.96 -9.61
CA ALA A 485 2.08 -5.94 -10.85
C ALA A 485 1.25 -5.43 -12.06
N GLU A 486 0.54 -4.30 -11.90
CA GLU A 486 -0.46 -3.80 -12.86
C GLU A 486 0.06 -3.74 -14.30
N GLY A 487 1.15 -3.00 -14.56
CA GLY A 487 1.84 -3.00 -15.86
C GLY A 487 2.89 -4.11 -15.99
N THR A 488 3.46 -4.57 -14.88
CA THR A 488 4.59 -5.51 -14.85
C THR A 488 4.21 -6.90 -15.39
N THR A 489 2.98 -7.36 -15.14
CA THR A 489 2.44 -8.65 -15.64
C THR A 489 2.54 -8.75 -17.17
N TYR A 490 2.09 -7.70 -17.88
CA TYR A 490 2.15 -7.61 -19.33
C TYR A 490 3.58 -7.40 -19.83
N ARG A 491 4.37 -6.58 -19.13
CA ARG A 491 5.76 -6.30 -19.49
C ARG A 491 6.59 -7.57 -19.54
N PHE A 492 6.53 -8.40 -18.51
CA PHE A 492 7.25 -9.68 -18.48
C PHE A 492 6.77 -10.60 -19.59
N ALA A 493 5.46 -10.81 -19.75
CA ALA A 493 4.93 -11.67 -20.79
C ALA A 493 5.35 -11.22 -22.21
N LYS A 494 5.32 -9.91 -22.50
CA LYS A 494 5.75 -9.36 -23.79
C LYS A 494 7.26 -9.51 -24.03
N ALA A 495 8.08 -9.25 -23.01
CA ALA A 495 9.52 -9.44 -23.09
C ALA A 495 9.88 -10.91 -23.37
N ASP A 496 9.25 -11.84 -22.63
CA ASP A 496 9.44 -13.27 -22.80
C ASP A 496 8.92 -13.78 -24.14
N ARG A 497 7.78 -13.28 -24.62
CA ARG A 497 7.25 -13.62 -25.95
C ARG A 497 8.23 -13.22 -27.06
N LYS A 498 8.87 -12.05 -26.93
CA LYS A 498 9.86 -11.57 -27.89
C LYS A 498 11.11 -12.45 -27.90
N GLN A 499 11.55 -12.95 -26.74
CA GLN A 499 12.77 -13.73 -26.61
C GLN A 499 12.58 -15.23 -26.94
N PHE A 500 11.50 -15.84 -26.45
CA PHE A 500 11.28 -17.28 -26.50
C PHE A 500 10.14 -17.69 -27.46
N GLY A 501 9.46 -16.73 -28.08
CA GLY A 501 8.36 -17.00 -29.00
C GLY A 501 7.20 -17.74 -28.32
N SER A 502 6.58 -18.68 -29.03
CA SER A 502 5.48 -19.50 -28.50
C SER A 502 5.94 -20.67 -27.64
N ALA A 503 7.25 -20.84 -27.39
CA ALA A 503 7.76 -21.96 -26.61
C ALA A 503 7.53 -21.77 -25.11
N ILE A 504 7.50 -20.52 -24.62
CA ILE A 504 7.17 -20.20 -23.23
C ILE A 504 5.65 -20.14 -23.06
N ILE A 505 5.14 -20.81 -22.02
CA ILE A 505 3.73 -20.83 -21.64
C ILE A 505 3.39 -19.51 -20.93
N GLN A 506 2.29 -18.89 -21.32
CA GLN A 506 1.82 -17.60 -20.82
C GLN A 506 0.29 -17.65 -20.71
N ALA A 507 -0.28 -16.79 -19.86
CA ALA A 507 -1.73 -16.58 -19.83
C ALA A 507 -2.15 -15.57 -20.92
N GLY A 508 -3.45 -15.54 -21.21
CA GLY A 508 -4.03 -14.66 -22.22
C GLY A 508 -3.87 -15.17 -23.66
N LYS A 509 -4.26 -14.34 -24.64
CA LYS A 509 -4.27 -14.68 -26.08
C LYS A 509 -3.93 -13.45 -26.93
N GLY A 510 -3.33 -13.70 -28.11
CA GLY A 510 -2.98 -12.65 -29.06
C GLY A 510 -2.04 -11.62 -28.43
N ASP A 511 -2.39 -10.34 -28.53
CA ASP A 511 -1.62 -9.24 -27.94
C ASP A 511 -1.89 -9.03 -26.44
N ASN A 512 -2.93 -9.68 -25.90
CA ASN A 512 -3.36 -9.58 -24.50
C ASN A 512 -2.75 -10.71 -23.64
N ILE A 513 -1.45 -10.94 -23.79
CA ILE A 513 -0.69 -11.91 -22.99
C ILE A 513 -0.25 -11.30 -21.65
N TYR A 514 -0.30 -12.10 -20.59
CA TYR A 514 0.08 -11.67 -19.23
C TYR A 514 0.58 -12.85 -18.39
N TYR A 515 1.13 -12.54 -17.23
CA TYR A 515 1.40 -13.50 -16.16
C TYR A 515 0.49 -13.27 -14.97
N THR A 516 0.03 -14.35 -14.35
CA THR A 516 -0.86 -14.31 -13.19
C THR A 516 -0.14 -13.62 -12.01
N ASN A 517 -0.82 -12.70 -11.33
CA ASN A 517 -0.19 -11.87 -10.30
C ASN A 517 0.36 -12.72 -9.15
N SER A 518 1.62 -12.51 -8.76
CA SER A 518 2.24 -13.20 -7.61
C SER A 518 2.05 -14.72 -7.62
N SER A 519 1.42 -15.28 -6.59
CA SER A 519 1.00 -16.68 -6.46
C SER A 519 -0.53 -16.86 -6.49
N GLN A 520 -1.24 -15.91 -7.10
CA GLN A 520 -2.71 -15.96 -7.22
C GLN A 520 -3.14 -17.10 -8.13
N LEU A 521 -4.39 -17.53 -7.96
CA LEU A 521 -5.08 -18.35 -8.97
C LEU A 521 -5.22 -17.55 -10.27
N PRO A 522 -5.21 -18.22 -11.44
CA PRO A 522 -5.68 -17.60 -12.67
C PRO A 522 -7.08 -17.01 -12.47
N SER A 523 -7.35 -15.83 -13.02
CA SER A 523 -8.62 -15.12 -12.78
C SER A 523 -9.87 -15.85 -13.28
N TYR A 524 -9.69 -16.87 -14.11
CA TYR A 524 -10.74 -17.73 -14.67
C TYR A 524 -10.81 -19.12 -14.03
N TYR A 525 -10.07 -19.36 -12.93
CA TYR A 525 -9.93 -20.69 -12.34
C TYR A 525 -11.24 -21.19 -11.73
N THR A 526 -11.91 -20.37 -10.91
CA THR A 526 -13.19 -20.70 -10.29
C THR A 526 -14.02 -19.44 -10.10
N ASP A 527 -15.35 -19.60 -10.20
CA ASP A 527 -16.33 -18.58 -9.84
C ASP A 527 -16.79 -18.72 -8.38
N ASP A 528 -16.34 -19.77 -7.67
CA ASP A 528 -16.64 -19.99 -6.25
C ASP A 528 -15.64 -19.23 -5.36
N PRO A 529 -16.07 -18.17 -4.65
CA PRO A 529 -15.19 -17.40 -3.80
C PRO A 529 -14.61 -18.21 -2.62
N PHE A 530 -15.31 -19.24 -2.15
CA PHE A 530 -14.85 -20.07 -1.03
C PHE A 530 -13.79 -21.07 -1.49
N GLU A 531 -13.96 -21.65 -2.69
CA GLU A 531 -12.90 -22.47 -3.29
C GLU A 531 -11.63 -21.62 -3.53
N ALA A 532 -11.79 -20.39 -4.05
CA ALA A 532 -10.67 -19.48 -4.26
C ALA A 532 -9.94 -19.16 -2.95
N LEU A 533 -10.68 -18.89 -1.87
CA LEU A 533 -10.15 -18.67 -0.52
C LEU A 533 -9.37 -19.89 -0.02
N ASP A 534 -9.99 -21.08 -0.02
CA ASP A 534 -9.38 -22.32 0.47
C ASP A 534 -8.07 -22.66 -0.28
N LYS A 535 -8.06 -22.45 -1.60
CA LYS A 535 -6.89 -22.68 -2.45
C LYS A 535 -5.78 -21.66 -2.29
N GLN A 536 -6.09 -20.48 -1.74
CA GLN A 536 -5.13 -19.40 -1.61
C GLN A 536 -4.61 -19.24 -0.18
N ASP A 537 -5.36 -19.66 0.84
CA ASP A 537 -5.06 -19.45 2.27
C ASP A 537 -3.60 -19.78 2.64
N ARG A 538 -3.13 -20.99 2.30
CA ARG A 538 -1.75 -21.45 2.61
C ARG A 538 -0.66 -20.66 1.89
N LEU A 539 -0.94 -20.13 0.69
CA LEU A 539 0.00 -19.33 -0.09
C LEU A 539 0.03 -17.88 0.41
N GLN A 540 -1.14 -17.31 0.70
CA GLN A 540 -1.27 -15.93 1.11
C GLN A 540 -0.60 -15.65 2.46
N THR A 541 -0.63 -16.62 3.38
CA THR A 541 0.06 -16.55 4.68
C THR A 541 1.59 -16.57 4.60
N LYS A 542 2.18 -16.83 3.42
CA LYS A 542 3.63 -16.79 3.22
C LYS A 542 4.17 -15.38 2.98
N TYR A 543 3.32 -14.44 2.58
CA TYR A 543 3.74 -13.06 2.36
C TYR A 543 3.85 -12.32 3.68
N THR A 544 4.99 -11.69 3.92
CA THR A 544 5.24 -10.89 5.14
C THR A 544 4.97 -9.41 4.93
N GLY A 545 4.95 -8.96 3.68
CA GLY A 545 4.62 -7.59 3.29
C GLY A 545 3.16 -7.34 3.03
N GLY A 546 2.30 -8.35 3.23
CA GLY A 546 0.87 -8.30 3.00
C GLY A 546 0.45 -8.69 1.59
N THR A 547 -0.83 -9.01 1.48
CA THR A 547 -1.45 -9.56 0.28
C THR A 547 -2.93 -9.22 0.24
N VAL A 548 -3.55 -9.44 -0.92
CA VAL A 548 -4.98 -9.27 -1.13
C VAL A 548 -5.48 -10.42 -2.00
N LEU A 549 -6.67 -10.92 -1.69
CA LEU A 549 -7.41 -11.78 -2.59
C LEU A 549 -8.54 -10.95 -3.20
N HIS A 550 -8.62 -10.96 -4.54
CA HIS A 550 -9.73 -10.35 -5.26
C HIS A 550 -10.74 -11.42 -5.62
N LEU A 551 -12.01 -11.18 -5.28
CA LEU A 551 -13.12 -12.03 -5.69
C LEU A 551 -13.82 -11.35 -6.87
N TYR A 552 -13.69 -11.96 -8.06
CA TYR A 552 -14.28 -11.43 -9.28
C TYR A 552 -15.72 -11.91 -9.41
N MET A 553 -16.67 -11.00 -9.18
CA MET A 553 -18.09 -11.29 -9.28
C MET A 553 -18.61 -10.93 -10.67
N SER A 554 -19.32 -11.86 -11.33
CA SER A 554 -19.95 -11.61 -12.64
C SER A 554 -21.14 -10.63 -12.56
N GLU A 555 -21.79 -10.55 -11.39
CA GLU A 555 -22.93 -9.68 -11.15
C GLU A 555 -22.74 -8.88 -9.87
N LYS A 556 -23.39 -7.72 -9.82
CA LYS A 556 -23.47 -6.89 -8.61
C LYS A 556 -24.17 -7.68 -7.50
N LEU A 557 -23.67 -7.57 -6.27
CA LEU A 557 -24.37 -8.10 -5.09
C LEU A 557 -25.74 -7.43 -4.91
N SER A 558 -26.72 -8.23 -4.51
CA SER A 558 -28.14 -7.82 -4.51
C SER A 558 -28.48 -6.75 -3.47
N SER A 559 -27.75 -6.68 -2.36
CA SER A 559 -27.92 -5.71 -1.29
C SER A 559 -26.67 -5.61 -0.40
N GLY A 560 -26.59 -4.58 0.43
CA GLY A 560 -25.59 -4.50 1.49
C GLY A 560 -25.66 -5.69 2.45
N GLU A 561 -26.85 -6.20 2.77
CA GLU A 561 -27.02 -7.40 3.61
C GLU A 561 -26.40 -8.65 2.97
N ALA A 562 -26.56 -8.82 1.65
CA ALA A 562 -25.92 -9.92 0.93
C ALA A 562 -24.40 -9.80 0.93
N ALA A 563 -23.86 -8.58 0.74
CA ALA A 563 -22.42 -8.33 0.82
C ALA A 563 -21.86 -8.59 2.23
N LYS A 564 -22.55 -8.11 3.26
CA LYS A 564 -22.22 -8.37 4.66
C LYS A 564 -22.13 -9.86 4.95
N LYS A 565 -23.12 -10.63 4.49
CA LYS A 565 -23.16 -12.09 4.69
C LYS A 565 -22.08 -12.84 3.90
N LEU A 566 -21.63 -12.32 2.75
CA LEU A 566 -20.54 -12.92 1.99
C LEU A 566 -19.18 -12.68 2.64
N VAL A 567 -18.97 -11.48 3.19
CA VAL A 567 -17.71 -11.10 3.86
C VAL A 567 -17.57 -11.78 5.22
N LYS A 568 -18.68 -12.02 5.92
CA LYS A 568 -18.73 -12.73 7.20
C LYS A 568 -18.62 -14.23 7.02
#